data_AF-R7HF94-F1
#
_entry.id   AF-R7HF94-F1
#
_cell.length_a   1.000
_cell.length_b   1.000
_cell.length_c   1.000
_cell.angle_alpha   90.00
_cell.angle_beta   90.00
_cell.angle_gamma   90.00
#
_symmetry.space_group_name_H-M   'P 1'
#
loop_
_entity.id
_entity.type
_entity.pdbx_description
1 polymer ?
#
loop_
_entity_poly.entity_id
_entity_poly.type
_entity_poly.pdbx_seq_one_letter_code
_entity_poly.pdbx_strand_id
1 'polypeptide(L)'
;MKYNLAVFRKLFKLKYYRLFLLFFLFFAMVIIVDYLSFPSENTINDIILGVYNKNFNFLHILWFAYQISTYILIFYTFLNYEIDNSYEFTFLRCKKSQLLRKKNIFLIIFILISRSLIYLIVFTIFYKYAVFSIKFFIVNVLYYIFLLFLVNDVVLVSFNK
;
A
#
# COMPACT_ATOMS: atom_id res chain seq x y z
N MET A 1 -3.69 -0.55 -22.45
CA MET A 1 -2.45 -1.11 -21.84
C MET A 1 -1.23 -0.20 -21.96
N LYS A 2 -0.88 0.34 -23.14
CA LYS A 2 0.28 1.25 -23.32
C LYS A 2 0.27 2.48 -22.39
N TYR A 3 -0.92 3.01 -22.08
CA TYR A 3 -1.11 4.16 -21.17
C TYR A 3 -0.71 3.87 -19.72
N ASN A 4 -1.21 2.77 -19.14
CA ASN A 4 -0.87 2.37 -17.76
C ASN A 4 0.64 2.09 -17.61
N LEU A 5 1.27 1.54 -18.64
CA LEU A 5 2.73 1.35 -18.70
C LEU A 5 3.50 2.68 -18.72
N ALA A 6 2.96 3.72 -19.36
CA ALA A 6 3.55 5.06 -19.35
C ALA A 6 3.45 5.71 -17.96
N VAL A 7 2.32 5.52 -17.26
CA VAL A 7 2.14 5.94 -15.86
C VAL A 7 3.17 5.29 -14.95
N PHE A 8 3.38 3.97 -15.09
CA PHE A 8 4.42 3.25 -14.35
C PHE A 8 5.83 3.75 -14.66
N ARG A 9 6.18 3.97 -15.93
CA ARG A 9 7.50 4.50 -16.32
C ARG A 9 7.75 5.89 -15.72
N LYS A 10 6.72 6.73 -15.62
CA LYS A 10 6.86 8.07 -15.06
C LYS A 10 6.96 8.05 -13.53
N LEU A 11 6.23 7.16 -12.85
CA LEU A 11 6.47 6.86 -11.43
C LEU A 11 7.93 6.42 -11.18
N PHE A 12 8.47 5.56 -12.04
CA PHE A 12 9.90 5.18 -11.99
C PHE A 12 10.86 6.36 -12.21
N LYS A 13 10.58 7.25 -13.18
CA LYS A 13 11.39 8.46 -13.44
C LYS A 13 11.35 9.48 -12.30
N LEU A 14 10.24 9.58 -11.58
CA LEU A 14 10.09 10.43 -10.39
C LEU A 14 10.82 9.87 -9.15
N LYS A 15 11.65 8.84 -9.32
CA LYS A 15 12.45 8.20 -8.26
C LYS A 15 11.61 7.55 -7.15
N TYR A 16 10.35 7.19 -7.42
CA TYR A 16 9.52 6.42 -6.47
C TYR A 16 10.13 5.06 -6.10
N TYR A 17 11.06 4.54 -6.90
CA TYR A 17 11.86 3.37 -6.52
C TYR A 17 12.62 3.59 -5.20
N ARG A 18 13.00 4.84 -4.87
CA ARG A 18 13.64 5.18 -3.58
C ARG A 18 12.66 5.02 -2.41
N LEU A 19 11.38 5.36 -2.62
CA LEU A 19 10.31 5.15 -1.65
C LEU A 19 10.07 3.65 -1.40
N PHE A 20 10.05 2.84 -2.47
CA PHE A 20 9.99 1.38 -2.32
C PHE A 20 11.23 0.82 -1.60
N LEU A 21 12.42 1.31 -1.90
CA LEU A 21 13.65 0.88 -1.24
C LEU A 21 13.65 1.26 0.26
N LEU A 22 13.24 2.47 0.61
CA LEU A 22 13.07 2.90 2.00
C LEU A 22 12.01 2.07 2.72
N PHE A 23 10.93 1.69 2.02
CA PHE A 23 9.91 0.80 2.55
C PHE A 23 10.47 -0.57 2.92
N PHE A 24 11.25 -1.19 2.03
CA PHE A 24 11.90 -2.47 2.32
C PHE A 24 12.98 -2.36 3.40
N LEU A 25 13.71 -1.24 3.49
CA LEU A 25 14.68 -1.02 4.56
C LEU A 25 13.99 -0.90 5.93
N PHE A 26 12.92 -0.12 6.01
CA PHE A 26 12.21 0.05 7.27
C PHE A 26 11.49 -1.24 7.69
N PHE A 27 10.95 -1.98 6.72
CA PHE A 27 10.43 -3.33 6.93
C PHE A 27 11.49 -4.28 7.50
N ALA A 28 12.69 -4.31 6.92
CA ALA A 28 13.79 -5.14 7.40
C ALA A 28 14.21 -4.75 8.82
N MET A 29 14.26 -3.45 9.14
CA MET A 29 14.55 -2.97 10.49
C MET A 29 13.53 -3.47 11.52
N VAL A 30 12.23 -3.40 11.19
CA VAL A 30 11.16 -3.91 12.06
C VAL A 30 11.32 -5.41 12.29
N ILE A 31 11.56 -6.18 11.23
CA ILE A 31 11.80 -7.62 11.30
C ILE A 31 12.98 -7.95 12.22
N ILE A 32 14.11 -7.25 12.08
CA ILE A 32 15.33 -7.51 12.86
C ILE A 32 15.07 -7.19 14.34
N VAL A 33 14.47 -6.04 14.63
CA VAL A 33 14.18 -5.64 16.02
C VAL A 33 13.21 -6.63 16.66
N ASP A 34 12.16 -7.03 15.96
CA ASP A 34 11.17 -7.98 16.49
C ASP A 34 11.76 -9.37 16.71
N TYR A 35 12.59 -9.85 15.77
CA TYR A 35 13.30 -11.12 15.93
C TYR A 35 14.23 -11.13 17.14
N LEU A 36 14.90 -10.01 17.43
CA LEU A 36 15.78 -9.88 18.58
C LEU A 36 15.03 -9.66 19.91
N SER A 37 13.83 -9.07 19.87
CA SER A 37 13.11 -8.61 21.06
C SER A 37 12.05 -9.59 21.57
N PHE A 38 11.47 -10.44 20.69
CA PHE A 38 10.38 -11.35 21.07
C PHE A 38 10.60 -12.77 20.53
N PRO A 39 10.76 -13.78 21.40
CA PRO A 39 10.80 -15.18 21.00
C PRO A 39 9.40 -15.82 20.91
N SER A 40 8.30 -15.07 21.03
CA SER A 40 6.94 -15.66 21.13
C SER A 40 6.27 -15.88 19.77
N GLU A 41 5.84 -17.13 19.56
CA GLU A 41 5.45 -17.78 18.30
C GLU A 41 4.17 -17.26 17.60
N ASN A 42 3.49 -16.22 18.10
CA ASN A 42 2.19 -15.82 17.53
C ASN A 42 1.97 -14.31 17.39
N THR A 43 2.80 -13.46 17.99
CA THR A 43 2.58 -11.99 17.96
C THR A 43 3.32 -11.29 16.82
N ILE A 44 4.38 -11.93 16.31
CA ILE A 44 5.29 -11.38 15.29
C ILE A 44 4.57 -11.15 13.96
N ASN A 45 3.67 -12.06 13.55
CA ASN A 45 2.90 -11.91 12.32
C ASN A 45 1.95 -10.72 12.35
N ASP A 46 1.18 -10.57 13.43
CA ASP A 46 0.18 -9.50 13.56
C ASP A 46 0.85 -8.13 13.43
N ILE A 47 2.01 -7.99 14.08
CA ILE A 47 2.78 -6.77 14.14
C ILE A 47 3.36 -6.39 12.78
N ILE A 48 4.00 -7.35 12.10
CA ILE A 48 4.69 -7.08 10.84
C ILE A 48 3.69 -6.83 9.71
N LEU A 49 2.53 -7.51 9.75
CA LEU A 49 1.43 -7.30 8.82
C LEU A 49 0.69 -5.98 9.06
N GLY A 50 0.86 -5.36 10.23
CA GLY A 50 0.17 -4.12 10.59
C GLY A 50 -1.27 -4.35 11.05
N VAL A 51 -1.56 -5.51 11.65
CA VAL A 51 -2.82 -5.79 12.34
C VAL A 51 -2.69 -5.38 13.80
N TYR A 52 -3.68 -4.67 14.33
CA TYR A 52 -3.60 -4.16 15.70
C TYR A 52 -3.48 -5.26 16.74
N ASN A 53 -2.43 -5.20 17.57
CA ASN A 53 -2.20 -6.11 18.68
C ASN A 53 -1.94 -5.30 19.98
N LYS A 54 -2.30 -5.87 21.14
CA LYS A 54 -2.16 -5.23 22.46
C LYS A 54 -0.70 -4.96 22.85
N ASN A 55 0.25 -5.64 22.22
CA ASN A 55 1.68 -5.55 22.53
C ASN A 55 2.46 -4.65 21.55
N PHE A 56 1.85 -3.59 21.03
CA PHE A 56 2.53 -2.70 20.11
C PHE A 56 3.59 -1.84 20.78
N ASN A 57 4.81 -1.92 20.27
CA ASN A 57 5.87 -0.98 20.59
C ASN A 57 5.78 0.26 19.70
N PHE A 58 6.42 1.35 20.12
CA PHE A 58 6.49 2.61 19.36
C PHE A 58 6.98 2.41 17.91
N LEU A 59 7.95 1.49 17.73
CA LEU A 59 8.47 1.14 16.41
C LEU A 59 7.39 0.53 15.49
N HIS A 60 6.44 -0.21 16.04
CA HIS A 60 5.33 -0.81 15.29
C HIS A 60 4.31 0.24 14.86
N ILE A 61 4.06 1.23 15.73
CA ILE A 61 3.21 2.38 15.40
C ILE A 61 3.83 3.19 14.26
N LEU A 62 5.14 3.45 14.32
CA LEU A 62 5.87 4.11 13.24
C LEU A 62 5.83 3.29 11.94
N TRP A 63 6.00 1.97 12.04
CA TRP A 63 5.89 1.07 10.89
C TRP A 63 4.52 1.17 10.23
N PHE A 64 3.45 1.09 11.02
CA PHE A 64 2.09 1.20 10.52
C PHE A 64 1.79 2.58 9.90
N ALA A 65 2.20 3.66 10.56
CA ALA A 65 2.06 5.02 10.05
C ALA A 65 2.83 5.22 8.73
N TYR A 66 4.03 4.64 8.62
CA TYR A 66 4.82 4.67 7.41
C TYR A 66 4.16 3.88 6.27
N GLN A 67 3.63 2.68 6.54
CA GLN A 67 2.87 1.92 5.55
C GLN A 67 1.68 2.72 5.03
N ILE A 68 0.85 3.27 5.92
CA ILE A 68 -0.31 4.08 5.55
C ILE A 68 0.10 5.26 4.69
N SER A 69 1.09 6.04 5.14
CA SER A 69 1.54 7.25 4.44
C SER A 69 2.03 6.92 3.03
N THR A 70 2.75 5.79 2.88
CA THR A 70 3.26 5.33 1.58
C THR A 70 2.11 4.95 0.64
N TYR A 71 1.09 4.24 1.13
CA TYR A 71 -0.08 3.87 0.33
C TYR A 71 -0.93 5.08 -0.05
N ILE A 72 -1.15 6.03 0.87
CA ILE A 72 -1.84 7.31 0.56
C ILE A 72 -1.11 8.02 -0.58
N LEU A 73 0.21 8.15 -0.47
CA LEU A 73 1.03 8.83 -1.47
C LEU A 73 0.98 8.13 -2.83
N ILE A 74 1.05 6.80 -2.87
CA ILE A 74 0.90 6.02 -4.11
C ILE A 74 -0.49 6.23 -4.73
N PHE A 75 -1.55 6.12 -3.93
CA PHE A 75 -2.92 6.28 -4.40
C PHE A 75 -3.17 7.68 -4.95
N TYR A 76 -2.79 8.70 -4.19
CA TYR A 76 -2.92 10.10 -4.60
C TYR A 76 -2.19 10.36 -5.91
N THR A 77 -0.94 9.91 -6.04
CA THR A 77 -0.13 10.11 -7.25
C THR A 77 -0.75 9.40 -8.45
N PHE A 78 -1.23 8.17 -8.27
CA PHE A 78 -1.84 7.40 -9.35
C PHE A 78 -3.20 7.96 -9.80
N LEU A 79 -4.00 8.47 -8.85
CA LEU A 79 -5.27 9.10 -9.15
C LEU A 79 -5.06 10.44 -9.88
N ASN A 80 -4.12 11.27 -9.43
CA ASN A 80 -3.87 12.61 -9.98
C ASN A 80 -2.98 12.66 -11.22
N TYR A 81 -2.30 11.57 -11.56
CA TYR A 81 -1.34 11.50 -12.65
C TYR A 81 -1.79 12.14 -13.98
N GLU A 82 -3.07 12.05 -14.33
CA GLU A 82 -3.58 12.49 -15.63
C GLU A 82 -3.88 13.99 -15.68
N ILE A 83 -4.22 14.59 -14.54
CA ILE A 83 -4.43 16.04 -14.43
C ILE A 83 -3.12 16.76 -14.72
N ASP A 84 -2.01 16.19 -14.25
CA ASP A 84 -0.69 16.80 -14.42
C ASP A 84 -0.08 16.57 -15.81
N ASN A 85 -0.60 15.62 -16.61
CA ASN A 85 0.14 15.06 -17.76
C ASN A 85 -0.62 14.93 -19.08
N SER A 86 -1.92 15.22 -19.12
CA SER A 86 -2.65 15.25 -20.39
C SER A 86 -3.66 16.39 -20.43
N TYR A 87 -3.34 17.44 -21.20
CA TYR A 87 -4.24 18.54 -21.53
C TYR A 87 -5.56 18.06 -22.18
N GLU A 88 -5.54 16.92 -22.89
CA GLU A 88 -6.70 16.27 -23.50
C GLU A 88 -7.72 15.74 -22.47
N PHE A 89 -7.28 15.38 -21.26
CA PHE A 89 -8.17 14.84 -20.21
C PHE A 89 -8.98 15.92 -19.51
N THR A 90 -8.47 17.16 -19.46
CA THR A 90 -9.20 18.33 -18.96
C THR A 90 -10.42 18.62 -19.84
N PHE A 91 -10.35 18.30 -21.14
CA PHE A 91 -11.38 18.57 -22.14
C PHE A 91 -12.48 17.49 -22.21
N LEU A 92 -12.18 16.23 -21.88
CA LEU A 92 -13.10 15.08 -21.98
C LEU A 92 -13.77 14.69 -20.64
N ARG A 93 -14.33 15.68 -19.92
CA ARG A 93 -15.08 15.50 -18.65
C ARG A 93 -16.12 14.36 -18.68
N CYS A 94 -16.68 14.04 -19.84
CA CYS A 94 -17.76 13.05 -20.01
C CYS A 94 -17.41 11.58 -19.73
N LYS A 95 -16.12 11.19 -19.61
CA LYS A 95 -15.73 9.79 -19.29
C LYS A 95 -14.97 9.61 -17.97
N LYS A 96 -14.98 10.62 -17.08
CA LYS A 96 -14.24 10.63 -15.80
C LYS A 96 -14.59 9.45 -14.88
N SER A 97 -15.87 9.09 -14.78
CA SER A 97 -16.35 8.00 -13.91
C SER A 97 -15.87 6.61 -14.35
N GLN A 98 -15.90 6.32 -15.65
CA GLN A 98 -15.42 5.05 -16.22
C GLN A 98 -13.92 4.88 -16.02
N LEU A 99 -13.17 5.98 -16.10
CA LEU A 99 -11.73 5.95 -15.91
C LEU A 99 -11.32 5.82 -14.44
N LEU A 100 -11.99 6.53 -13.53
CA LEU A 100 -11.83 6.32 -12.08
C LEU A 100 -12.10 4.87 -11.69
N ARG A 101 -13.16 4.25 -12.23
CA ARG A 101 -13.43 2.81 -12.02
C ARG A 101 -12.27 1.92 -12.47
N LYS A 102 -11.70 2.17 -13.66
CA LYS A 102 -10.53 1.41 -14.16
C LYS A 102 -9.29 1.59 -13.28
N LYS A 103 -9.04 2.81 -12.79
CA LYS A 103 -7.96 3.10 -11.86
C LYS A 103 -8.16 2.38 -10.52
N ASN A 104 -9.36 2.39 -9.97
CA ASN A 104 -9.69 1.70 -8.73
C ASN A 104 -9.49 0.19 -8.84
N ILE A 105 -9.93 -0.44 -9.94
CA ILE A 105 -9.65 -1.88 -10.18
C ILE A 105 -8.15 -2.16 -10.19
N PHE A 106 -7.37 -1.30 -10.86
CA PHE A 106 -5.92 -1.47 -10.92
C PHE A 106 -5.27 -1.31 -9.53
N LEU A 107 -5.70 -0.33 -8.73
CA LEU A 107 -5.21 -0.13 -7.37
C LEU A 107 -5.60 -1.28 -6.43
N ILE A 108 -6.78 -1.87 -6.58
CA ILE A 108 -7.19 -3.08 -5.83
C ILE A 108 -6.27 -4.26 -6.16
N ILE A 109 -5.99 -4.49 -7.45
CA ILE A 109 -5.05 -5.54 -7.88
C ILE A 109 -3.65 -5.28 -7.30
N PHE A 110 -3.19 -4.03 -7.31
CA PHE A 110 -1.91 -3.64 -6.72
C PHE A 110 -1.87 -3.91 -5.21
N ILE A 111 -2.93 -3.59 -4.45
CA ILE A 111 -3.03 -3.90 -3.02
C ILE A 111 -2.93 -5.41 -2.81
N LEU A 112 -3.69 -6.23 -3.56
CA LEU A 112 -3.66 -7.68 -3.44
C LEU A 112 -2.26 -8.25 -3.69
N ILE A 113 -1.58 -7.83 -4.77
CA ILE A 113 -0.25 -8.33 -5.11
C ILE A 113 0.78 -7.90 -4.06
N SER A 114 0.82 -6.61 -3.71
CA SER A 114 1.79 -6.08 -2.76
C SER A 114 1.62 -6.68 -1.36
N ARG A 115 0.38 -6.88 -0.91
CA ARG A 115 0.09 -7.51 0.38
C ARG A 115 0.41 -8.99 0.38
N SER A 116 0.09 -9.72 -0.69
CA SER A 116 0.50 -11.12 -0.83
C SER A 116 2.02 -11.28 -0.79
N LEU A 117 2.77 -10.39 -1.47
CA LEU A 117 4.23 -10.41 -1.44
C LEU A 117 4.79 -10.16 -0.04
N ILE A 118 4.32 -9.13 0.66
CA ILE A 118 4.74 -8.86 2.05
C ILE A 118 4.42 -10.07 2.92
N TYR A 119 3.20 -10.60 2.84
CA TYR A 119 2.75 -11.74 3.63
C TYR A 119 3.60 -13.00 3.37
N LEU A 120 3.92 -13.29 2.10
CA LEU A 120 4.79 -14.41 1.73
C LEU A 120 6.22 -14.23 2.24
N ILE A 121 6.78 -13.02 2.18
CA ILE A 121 8.13 -12.74 2.68
C ILE A 121 8.18 -12.95 4.19
N VAL A 122 7.22 -12.38 4.94
CA VAL A 122 7.13 -12.58 6.41
C VAL A 122 7.00 -14.05 6.74
N PHE A 123 6.07 -14.75 6.07
CA PHE A 123 5.86 -16.18 6.30
C PHE A 123 7.11 -17.01 6.01
N THR A 124 7.87 -16.69 4.96
CA THR A 124 9.10 -17.42 4.60
C THR A 124 10.19 -17.22 5.66
N ILE A 125 10.35 -15.99 6.17
CA ILE A 125 11.36 -15.67 7.20
C ILE A 125 11.00 -16.32 8.54
N PHE A 126 9.72 -16.28 8.90
CA PHE A 126 9.24 -16.75 10.20
C PHE A 126 8.53 -18.11 10.13
N TYR A 127 8.77 -18.94 9.11
CA TYR A 127 7.97 -20.15 8.84
C TYR A 127 7.84 -21.14 10.00
N LYS A 128 8.81 -21.14 10.93
CA LYS A 128 8.79 -21.97 12.15
C LYS A 128 7.99 -21.36 13.30
N TYR A 129 7.78 -20.05 13.28
CA TYR A 129 7.21 -19.23 14.36
C TYR A 129 5.90 -18.55 13.94
N ALA A 130 5.29 -18.98 12.84
CA ALA A 130 4.21 -18.25 12.20
C ALA A 130 3.17 -19.22 11.61
N VAL A 131 1.95 -19.20 12.15
CA VAL A 131 0.83 -19.92 11.54
C VAL A 131 0.16 -19.05 10.49
N PHE A 132 -0.07 -19.61 9.30
CA PHE A 132 -0.76 -18.93 8.21
C PHE A 132 -2.24 -18.73 8.55
N SER A 133 -2.63 -17.48 8.82
CA SER A 133 -4.03 -17.10 9.07
C SER A 133 -4.60 -16.30 7.90
N ILE A 134 -5.43 -16.96 7.09
CA ILE A 134 -6.18 -16.33 5.99
C ILE A 134 -7.03 -15.15 6.50
N LYS A 135 -7.58 -15.26 7.70
CA LYS A 135 -8.39 -14.21 8.32
C LYS A 135 -7.61 -12.90 8.46
N PHE A 136 -6.35 -12.96 8.93
CA PHE A 136 -5.53 -11.76 9.09
C PHE A 136 -5.14 -11.15 7.75
N PHE A 137 -4.82 -11.98 6.75
CA PHE A 137 -4.59 -11.50 5.39
C PHE A 137 -5.80 -10.73 4.84
N ILE A 138 -7.01 -11.28 4.96
CA ILE A 138 -8.24 -10.64 4.47
C ILE A 138 -8.50 -9.31 5.19
N VAL A 139 -8.40 -9.28 6.53
CA VAL A 139 -8.59 -8.05 7.32
C VAL A 139 -7.59 -6.97 6.89
N ASN A 140 -6.33 -7.35 6.67
CA ASN A 140 -5.31 -6.42 6.22
C ASN A 140 -5.62 -5.86 4.82
N VAL A 141 -5.98 -6.71 3.86
CA VAL A 141 -6.37 -6.28 2.51
C VAL A 141 -7.57 -5.32 2.56
N LEU A 142 -8.60 -5.64 3.33
CA LEU A 142 -9.78 -4.79 3.48
C LEU A 142 -9.44 -3.41 4.05
N TYR A 143 -8.49 -3.34 4.99
CA TYR A 143 -8.01 -2.06 5.53
C TYR A 143 -7.45 -1.13 4.44
N TYR A 144 -6.61 -1.65 3.54
CA TYR A 144 -6.04 -0.85 2.45
C TYR A 144 -7.04 -0.53 1.34
N ILE A 145 -8.03 -1.39 1.12
CA ILE A 145 -9.16 -1.09 0.23
C ILE A 145 -9.99 0.07 0.82
N PHE A 146 -10.28 0.05 2.11
CA PHE A 146 -10.98 1.16 2.78
C PHE A 146 -10.19 2.47 2.66
N LEU A 147 -8.88 2.42 2.89
CA LEU A 147 -8.00 3.58 2.71
C LEU A 147 -8.01 4.13 1.28
N LEU A 148 -8.06 3.26 0.26
CA LEU A 148 -8.19 3.66 -1.13
C LEU A 148 -9.46 4.49 -1.37
N PHE A 149 -10.60 4.07 -0.81
CA PHE A 149 -11.85 4.82 -0.93
C PHE A 149 -11.76 6.20 -0.28
N LEU A 150 -11.18 6.30 0.93
CA LEU A 150 -10.96 7.58 1.60
C LEU A 150 -10.12 8.55 0.76
N VAL A 151 -9.00 8.08 0.20
CA VAL A 151 -8.15 8.92 -0.66
C VAL A 151 -8.91 9.34 -1.93
N ASN A 152 -9.68 8.42 -2.52
CA ASN A 152 -10.47 8.72 -3.71
C ASN A 152 -11.54 9.79 -3.44
N ASP A 153 -12.19 9.77 -2.27
CA ASP A 153 -13.16 10.79 -1.87
C ASP A 153 -12.50 12.17 -1.69
N VAL A 154 -11.33 12.23 -1.03
CA VAL A 154 -10.54 13.48 -0.89
C VAL A 154 -10.16 14.04 -2.26
N VAL A 155 -9.71 13.17 -3.16
CA VAL A 155 -9.34 13.54 -4.52
C VAL A 155 -10.57 14.04 -5.31
N LEU A 156 -11.72 13.38 -5.20
CA LEU A 156 -12.97 13.82 -5.83
C LEU A 156 -13.42 15.21 -5.34
N VAL A 157 -13.33 15.48 -4.03
CA VAL A 157 -13.64 16.79 -3.45
C VAL A 157 -12.69 17.86 -3.98
N SER A 158 -11.40 17.57 -4.10
CA SER A 158 -10.42 18.51 -4.64
C SER A 158 -10.66 18.89 -6.11
N PHE A 159 -11.34 18.02 -6.88
CA PHE A 159 -11.67 18.29 -8.27
C PHE A 159 -13.00 19.00 -8.51
N ASN A 160 -13.88 19.04 -7.51
CA ASN A 160 -15.17 19.69 -7.61
C ASN A 160 -15.14 21.16 -7.12
N LYS A 161 -13.99 21.62 -6.60
CA LYS A 161 -13.67 23.03 -6.38
C LYS A 161 -13.02 23.61 -7.62
#